data_AF-A0A7C8CTK3-F1
#
_entry.id   AF-A0A7C8CTK3-F1
#
_cell.length_a   1.000
_cell.length_b   1.000
_cell.length_c   1.000
_cell.angle_alpha   90.00
_cell.angle_beta   90.00
_cell.angle_gamma   90.00
#
_symmetry.space_group_name_H-M   'P 1'
#
loop_
_entity.id
_entity.type
_entity.pdbx_description
1 polymer ?
#
loop_
_entity_poly.entity_id
_entity_poly.type
_entity_poly.pdbx_seq_one_letter_code
_entity_poly.pdbx_strand_id
1 'polypeptide(L)'
;IQSKIIGQTPLDAYQCLFCHNVVPILNTLDLSPANAYANIVGVPAANFFTDHDLVEPGEPIASFFYEKMAAGTNGVLLPSGQGAVMPNVGPPLTPDHLEAVSKWIRGGAPETGVVEGTASLLAACLPAPTPEKIPQPGPPAAGTGVQLLQTPWDLPGQSEDEICMTTYYDFTGTNLVPEEFQIDCPGAFGVNNPSNKCFLYHGRTLVQDAFSHHSIVHIYQGLFDVSYSGSGAQQFGPFLYKKGVNAGLSCDPKAVDPATGYNADCSGPAVSTLACLSAPGLGIVFGPPDYGNGNALAPSFAGSQEPYAQTIFAPGVYSVLPLSGAVVWNSHAFNLTPTDTTMDQYLNIDFAQASDRLFPAQGIFDSVSIFSENVPAYGTQEVCRTYTVEQDARVFNINSHTHRWGVRFRAWEPPNSPCFPDTDGNGCFPGDPAQLIYFSTEYTDPVQLEFTPPRLFDSANPDDRTFLYCSLYDNGSTVSSPSVKRQSTSPEAPGGLGPFVSGGPCGNDTVSCLGGADAGTFCGGNDAACESGVCDACPVDGGVTTEDEMFIFIGSYFVPEPSQMLLLASGLAGLLGLARLRGRHS
;
A
#
# COMPACT_ATOMS: atom_id res chain seq x y z
N ILE A 1 4.48 11.13 21.89
CA ILE A 1 4.54 12.44 21.20
C ILE A 1 4.11 13.62 22.07
N GLN A 2 2.90 13.62 22.63
CA GLN A 2 2.35 14.77 23.38
C GLN A 2 3.27 15.29 24.51
N SER A 3 3.86 14.42 25.32
CA SER A 3 4.72 14.84 26.44
C SER A 3 6.12 15.32 26.04
N LYS A 4 6.71 14.73 24.99
CA LYS A 4 8.13 14.94 24.60
C LYS A 4 8.31 15.92 23.44
N ILE A 5 7.35 15.96 22.53
CA ILE A 5 7.40 16.78 21.30
C ILE A 5 6.56 18.04 21.48
N ILE A 6 5.27 17.90 21.79
CA ILE A 6 4.40 19.06 22.05
C ILE A 6 4.79 19.73 23.38
N GLY A 7 5.07 18.92 24.39
CA GLY A 7 5.36 19.37 25.74
C GLY A 7 4.10 19.48 26.61
N GLN A 8 4.32 19.54 27.92
CA GLN A 8 3.33 19.77 28.95
C GLN A 8 3.39 21.22 29.48
N THR A 9 4.51 21.91 29.28
CA THR A 9 4.69 23.30 29.71
C THR A 9 5.32 24.17 28.60
N PRO A 10 5.12 25.51 28.64
CA PRO A 10 5.80 26.43 27.71
C PRO A 10 7.33 26.47 27.84
N LEU A 11 7.92 25.82 28.85
CA LEU A 11 9.36 25.78 29.09
C LEU A 11 10.03 24.51 28.54
N ASP A 12 9.26 23.60 27.96
CA ASP A 12 9.79 22.34 27.43
C ASP A 12 10.62 22.59 26.16
N ALA A 13 11.43 21.59 25.77
CA ALA A 13 12.51 21.73 24.79
C ALA A 13 12.10 22.38 23.45
N TYR A 14 10.88 22.12 22.98
CA TYR A 14 10.35 22.63 21.70
C TYR A 14 9.38 23.79 21.82
N GLN A 15 8.99 24.16 23.06
CA GLN A 15 8.16 25.33 23.35
C GLN A 15 6.85 25.45 22.54
N CYS A 16 6.28 24.35 22.03
CA CYS A 16 5.07 24.40 21.20
C CYS A 16 3.91 25.11 21.94
N LEU A 17 3.74 24.84 23.23
CA LEU A 17 2.72 25.45 24.09
C LEU A 17 2.90 26.95 24.34
N PHE A 18 4.06 27.53 24.01
CA PHE A 18 4.24 28.99 24.08
C PHE A 18 3.29 29.71 23.11
N CYS A 19 3.11 29.17 21.90
CA CYS A 19 2.20 29.71 20.88
C CYS A 19 0.87 28.95 20.82
N HIS A 20 0.88 27.64 21.11
CA HIS A 20 -0.24 26.72 20.90
C HIS A 20 -0.84 26.21 22.23
N ASN A 21 -1.35 27.12 23.05
CA ASN A 21 -2.08 26.75 24.28
C ASN A 21 -3.58 27.07 24.15
N VAL A 22 -4.32 26.95 25.26
CA VAL A 22 -5.77 27.18 25.35
C VAL A 22 -6.22 28.59 24.89
N VAL A 23 -5.31 29.56 24.84
CA VAL A 23 -5.49 30.88 24.20
C VAL A 23 -4.39 31.05 23.16
N PRO A 24 -4.52 30.41 21.98
CA PRO A 24 -3.43 30.34 21.03
C PRO A 24 -3.14 31.73 20.44
N ILE A 25 -1.86 32.02 20.21
CA ILE A 25 -1.44 33.27 19.58
C ILE A 25 -2.07 33.35 18.19
N LEU A 26 -2.62 34.51 17.82
CA LEU A 26 -3.35 34.72 16.56
C LEU A 26 -4.56 33.79 16.35
N ASN A 27 -5.11 33.22 17.44
CA ASN A 27 -6.25 32.30 17.40
C ASN A 27 -6.01 31.06 16.51
N THR A 28 -4.77 30.55 16.53
CA THR A 28 -4.33 29.37 15.77
C THR A 28 -4.76 28.07 16.47
N LEU A 29 -3.96 27.00 16.33
CA LEU A 29 -4.16 25.67 16.89
C LEU A 29 -3.90 25.61 18.40
N ASP A 30 -4.80 25.00 19.18
CA ASP A 30 -4.60 24.69 20.60
C ASP A 30 -4.02 23.27 20.76
N LEU A 31 -2.78 23.18 21.23
CA LEU A 31 -2.07 21.93 21.48
C LEU A 31 -1.94 21.61 22.98
N SER A 32 -2.77 22.22 23.83
CA SER A 32 -2.76 21.92 25.26
C SER A 32 -3.04 20.43 25.52
N PRO A 33 -2.51 19.84 26.62
CA PRO A 33 -2.59 18.39 26.84
C PRO A 33 -4.01 17.80 26.80
N ALA A 34 -5.04 18.57 27.13
CA ALA A 34 -6.43 18.10 27.09
C ALA A 34 -7.04 18.12 25.68
N ASN A 35 -6.51 18.94 24.76
CA ASN A 35 -7.14 19.23 23.48
C ASN A 35 -6.29 18.84 22.27
N ALA A 36 -4.98 18.62 22.45
CA ALA A 36 -4.03 18.45 21.35
C ALA A 36 -4.44 17.35 20.36
N TYR A 37 -4.81 16.17 20.87
CA TYR A 37 -5.17 15.02 20.06
C TYR A 37 -6.37 15.33 19.15
N ALA A 38 -7.49 15.70 19.77
CA ALA A 38 -8.74 15.99 19.07
C ALA A 38 -8.64 17.19 18.10
N ASN A 39 -7.65 18.05 18.28
CA ASN A 39 -7.43 19.22 17.43
C ASN A 39 -6.49 18.95 16.25
N ILE A 40 -5.77 17.83 16.20
CA ILE A 40 -4.79 17.55 15.12
C ILE A 40 -5.08 16.28 14.33
N VAL A 41 -5.58 15.21 14.95
CA VAL A 41 -5.73 13.92 14.28
C VAL A 41 -7.05 13.88 13.50
N GLY A 42 -6.97 13.67 12.18
CA GLY A 42 -8.13 13.68 11.29
C GLY A 42 -8.79 15.05 11.13
N VAL A 43 -8.03 16.13 11.35
CA VAL A 43 -8.53 17.52 11.31
C VAL A 43 -7.91 18.24 10.12
N PRO A 44 -8.71 18.71 9.15
CA PRO A 44 -8.22 19.46 8.00
C PRO A 44 -7.38 20.68 8.40
N ALA A 45 -6.23 20.86 7.75
CA ALA A 45 -5.43 22.05 7.97
C ALA A 45 -6.20 23.30 7.53
N ALA A 46 -6.27 24.31 8.41
CA ALA A 46 -6.86 25.60 8.08
C ALA A 46 -5.89 26.45 7.23
N ASN A 47 -5.49 25.95 6.06
CA ASN A 47 -4.57 26.60 5.12
C ASN A 47 -5.08 26.43 3.68
N PHE A 48 -5.14 27.52 2.92
CA PHE A 48 -5.66 27.48 1.54
C PHE A 48 -4.72 26.79 0.53
N PHE A 49 -3.45 26.62 0.88
CA PHE A 49 -2.39 26.10 0.00
C PHE A 49 -2.04 24.63 0.28
N THR A 50 -2.84 23.94 1.08
CA THR A 50 -2.76 22.50 1.32
C THR A 50 -4.16 21.99 1.64
N ASP A 51 -4.47 20.81 1.15
CA ASP A 51 -5.67 20.02 1.44
C ASP A 51 -5.40 18.92 2.47
N HIS A 52 -4.18 18.85 3.01
CA HIS A 52 -3.77 17.89 4.02
C HIS A 52 -4.49 18.11 5.35
N ASP A 53 -4.67 17.02 6.08
CA ASP A 53 -4.99 17.09 7.50
C ASP A 53 -3.78 17.61 8.29
N LEU A 54 -4.04 18.12 9.50
CA LEU A 54 -2.97 18.42 10.44
C LEU A 54 -2.17 17.14 10.72
N VAL A 55 -2.85 16.06 11.09
CA VAL A 55 -2.29 14.71 11.14
C VAL A 55 -3.26 13.78 10.44
N GLU A 56 -2.85 13.26 9.28
CA GLU A 56 -3.49 12.14 8.58
C GLU A 56 -2.98 10.82 9.19
N PRO A 57 -3.83 10.04 9.89
CA PRO A 57 -3.41 8.77 10.44
C PRO A 57 -2.86 7.83 9.36
N GLY A 58 -1.67 7.27 9.59
CA GLY A 58 -1.00 6.36 8.66
C GLY A 58 -0.02 7.05 7.72
N GLU A 59 -0.16 8.35 7.44
CA GLU A 59 0.58 9.03 6.36
C GLU A 59 1.27 10.33 6.79
N PRO A 60 2.59 10.30 7.07
CA PRO A 60 3.35 11.49 7.45
C PRO A 60 3.41 12.58 6.37
N ILE A 61 3.44 12.26 5.09
CA ILE A 61 3.59 13.24 4.00
C ILE A 61 2.28 13.97 3.75
N ALA A 62 1.13 13.31 3.94
CA ALA A 62 -0.21 13.92 3.96
C ALA A 62 -0.55 14.60 5.30
N SER A 63 0.43 14.74 6.22
CA SER A 63 0.24 15.37 7.53
C SER A 63 0.94 16.72 7.59
N PHE A 64 0.18 17.81 7.50
CA PHE A 64 0.73 19.18 7.51
C PHE A 64 1.51 19.51 8.79
N PHE A 65 1.14 18.91 9.92
CA PHE A 65 1.87 19.01 11.19
C PHE A 65 3.29 18.45 11.05
N TYR A 66 3.44 17.29 10.41
CA TYR A 66 4.75 16.67 10.16
C TYR A 66 5.55 17.47 9.15
N GLU A 67 4.96 17.86 8.01
CA GLU A 67 5.63 18.66 6.97
C GLU A 67 6.28 19.92 7.54
N LYS A 68 5.57 20.64 8.42
CA LYS A 68 6.11 21.84 9.09
C LYS A 68 7.32 21.55 9.98
N MET A 69 7.30 20.42 10.71
CA MET A 69 8.40 20.01 11.59
C MET A 69 9.58 19.47 10.80
N ALA A 70 9.33 18.70 9.75
CA ALA A 70 10.34 18.18 8.85
C ALA A 70 11.06 19.34 8.15
N ALA A 71 10.31 20.34 7.67
CA ALA A 71 10.89 21.52 7.03
C ALA A 71 11.84 22.29 7.97
N GLY A 72 11.42 22.53 9.22
CA GLY A 72 12.26 23.18 10.22
C GLY A 72 13.50 22.37 10.60
N THR A 73 13.36 21.05 10.71
CA THR A 73 14.44 20.12 11.10
C THR A 73 15.47 19.94 9.98
N ASN A 74 15.01 19.81 8.74
CA ASN A 74 15.86 19.58 7.58
C ASN A 74 16.39 20.89 6.94
N GLY A 75 15.94 22.04 7.43
CA GLY A 75 16.35 23.35 6.91
C GLY A 75 15.84 23.64 5.50
N VAL A 76 14.69 23.05 5.12
CA VAL A 76 14.06 23.27 3.82
C VAL A 76 12.91 24.26 3.94
N LEU A 77 12.61 24.95 2.84
CA LEU A 77 11.50 25.88 2.78
C LEU A 77 10.19 25.13 2.51
N LEU A 78 9.13 25.51 3.21
CA LEU A 78 7.78 25.09 2.85
C LEU A 78 7.37 25.72 1.51
N PRO A 79 6.49 25.05 0.74
CA PRO A 79 5.82 25.63 -0.40
C PRO A 79 5.23 27.03 -0.12
N SER A 80 5.26 27.89 -1.15
CA SER A 80 4.77 29.26 -1.04
C SER A 80 3.32 29.29 -0.58
N GLY A 81 3.05 30.04 0.49
CA GLY A 81 1.70 30.20 1.06
C GLY A 81 1.40 29.31 2.28
N GLN A 82 2.22 28.29 2.54
CA GLN A 82 2.02 27.37 3.69
C GLN A 82 2.51 27.94 5.04
N GLY A 83 3.08 29.14 5.03
CA GLY A 83 3.49 29.87 6.24
C GLY A 83 4.87 29.46 6.77
N ALA A 84 5.08 29.63 8.07
CA ALA A 84 6.36 29.31 8.71
C ALA A 84 6.48 27.81 9.07
N VAL A 85 7.72 27.33 9.11
CA VAL A 85 8.13 26.03 9.66
C VAL A 85 7.86 25.96 11.16
N MET A 86 7.84 24.76 11.73
CA MET A 86 7.69 24.56 13.18
C MET A 86 8.84 23.72 13.75
N PRO A 87 9.29 23.98 14.98
CA PRO A 87 9.07 25.20 15.76
C PRO A 87 9.64 26.43 15.04
N ASN A 88 8.86 27.52 14.97
CA ASN A 88 9.32 28.79 14.38
C ASN A 88 10.18 29.62 15.37
N VAL A 89 10.17 29.25 16.65
CA VAL A 89 10.95 29.87 17.73
C VAL A 89 11.57 28.74 18.55
N GLY A 90 12.85 28.86 18.86
CA GLY A 90 13.61 27.83 19.56
C GLY A 90 14.34 26.87 18.60
N PRO A 91 14.98 25.82 19.13
CA PRO A 91 15.65 24.82 18.31
C PRO A 91 14.63 23.95 17.56
N PRO A 92 14.96 23.46 16.34
CA PRO A 92 14.15 22.47 15.65
C PRO A 92 14.17 21.12 16.38
N LEU A 93 13.31 20.19 15.94
CA LEU A 93 13.37 18.81 16.42
C LEU A 93 14.73 18.17 16.10
N THR A 94 15.14 17.19 16.90
CA THR A 94 16.23 16.31 16.50
C THR A 94 15.74 15.36 15.40
N PRO A 95 16.63 14.80 14.56
CA PRO A 95 16.24 13.77 13.60
C PRO A 95 15.49 12.60 14.26
N ASP A 96 15.95 12.13 15.42
CA ASP A 96 15.30 11.06 16.17
C ASP A 96 13.87 11.43 16.61
N HIS A 97 13.67 12.66 17.07
CA HIS A 97 12.34 13.12 17.47
C HIS A 97 11.41 13.33 16.28
N LEU A 98 11.93 13.77 15.13
CA LEU A 98 11.16 13.85 13.90
C LEU A 98 10.75 12.44 13.44
N GLU A 99 11.68 11.48 13.48
CA GLU A 99 11.40 10.08 13.17
C GLU A 99 10.38 9.47 14.15
N ALA A 100 10.43 9.82 15.43
CA ALA A 100 9.41 9.38 16.39
C ALA A 100 8.01 9.89 16.04
N VAL A 101 7.88 11.13 15.54
CA VAL A 101 6.61 11.65 15.04
C VAL A 101 6.17 10.89 13.79
N SER A 102 7.08 10.66 12.83
CA SER A 102 6.82 9.88 11.62
C SER A 102 6.24 8.50 11.98
N LYS A 103 6.92 7.75 12.85
CA LYS A 103 6.45 6.44 13.33
C LYS A 103 5.10 6.53 14.05
N TRP A 104 4.90 7.54 14.90
CA TRP A 104 3.61 7.73 15.57
C TRP A 104 2.47 7.94 14.58
N ILE A 105 2.67 8.76 13.55
CA ILE A 105 1.67 8.99 12.50
C ILE A 105 1.41 7.70 11.73
N ARG A 106 2.45 7.01 11.26
CA ARG A 106 2.34 5.72 10.57
C ARG A 106 1.60 4.66 11.38
N GLY A 107 1.82 4.65 12.70
CA GLY A 107 1.12 3.79 13.66
C GLY A 107 -0.37 4.10 13.87
N GLY A 108 -0.98 4.94 13.02
CA GLY A 108 -2.36 5.40 13.15
C GLY A 108 -2.56 6.59 14.07
N ALA A 109 -1.47 7.27 14.45
CA ALA A 109 -1.46 8.41 15.36
C ALA A 109 -2.26 8.16 16.65
N PRO A 110 -2.06 7.07 17.41
CA PRO A 110 -2.91 6.73 18.55
C PRO A 110 -2.81 7.75 19.69
N GLU A 111 -3.93 8.03 20.38
CA GLU A 111 -3.97 8.94 21.53
C GLU A 111 -3.23 8.37 22.75
N THR A 112 -3.32 7.05 22.91
CA THR A 112 -2.80 6.31 24.05
C THR A 112 -2.05 5.06 23.58
N GLY A 113 -1.20 4.52 24.46
CA GLY A 113 -0.36 3.37 24.13
C GLY A 113 1.05 3.79 23.71
N VAL A 114 1.80 2.83 23.20
CA VAL A 114 3.18 3.00 22.77
C VAL A 114 3.32 2.41 21.37
N VAL A 115 3.75 3.26 20.43
CA VAL A 115 4.08 2.86 19.06
C VAL A 115 5.47 2.25 19.03
N GLU A 116 5.64 1.15 18.31
CA GLU A 116 6.91 0.43 18.24
C GLU A 116 8.05 1.32 17.73
N GLY A 117 9.27 1.09 18.25
CA GLY A 117 10.46 1.86 17.87
C GLY A 117 10.54 3.30 18.38
N THR A 118 9.47 3.85 19.01
CA THR A 118 9.49 5.25 19.47
C THR A 118 10.23 5.49 20.80
N ALA A 119 10.39 4.46 21.63
CA ALA A 119 10.96 4.60 22.98
C ALA A 119 12.43 5.07 22.96
N SER A 120 13.26 4.47 22.11
CA SER A 120 14.67 4.83 21.93
C SER A 120 14.81 6.22 21.32
N LEU A 121 14.02 6.51 20.29
CA LEU A 121 14.01 7.81 19.59
C LEU A 121 13.64 8.96 20.53
N LEU A 122 12.70 8.74 21.46
CA LEU A 122 12.28 9.73 22.45
C LEU A 122 13.15 9.74 23.73
N ALA A 123 14.17 8.89 23.80
CA ALA A 123 14.98 8.64 25.00
C ALA A 123 14.11 8.47 26.27
N ALA A 124 13.05 7.67 26.16
CA ALA A 124 12.04 7.49 27.20
C ALA A 124 11.89 6.02 27.60
N CYS A 125 11.74 5.77 28.90
CA CYS A 125 11.36 4.46 29.42
C CYS A 125 9.84 4.28 29.27
N LEU A 126 9.40 3.87 28.08
CA LEU A 126 7.99 3.60 27.80
C LEU A 126 7.64 2.14 28.17
N PRO A 127 6.36 1.84 28.48
CA PRO A 127 5.86 0.47 28.50
C PRO A 127 6.09 -0.28 27.18
N ALA A 128 5.81 -1.59 27.19
CA ALA A 128 5.82 -2.37 25.95
C ALA A 128 4.89 -1.74 24.88
N PRO A 129 5.25 -1.82 23.59
CA PRO A 129 4.37 -1.41 22.50
C PRO A 129 3.01 -2.09 22.58
N THR A 130 1.99 -1.35 22.17
CA THR A 130 0.60 -1.83 22.10
C THR A 130 0.17 -1.91 20.64
N PRO A 131 -0.80 -2.77 20.29
CA PRO A 131 -1.25 -2.84 18.92
C PRO A 131 -1.69 -1.51 18.33
N GLU A 132 -1.18 -1.22 17.15
CA GLU A 132 -1.41 0.03 16.43
C GLU A 132 -2.66 -0.11 15.59
N LYS A 133 -3.58 0.85 15.74
CA LYS A 133 -4.88 0.88 15.07
C LYS A 133 -5.05 2.20 14.38
N ILE A 134 -5.57 2.17 13.16
CA ILE A 134 -5.96 3.41 12.47
C ILE A 134 -7.43 3.73 12.79
N PRO A 135 -7.77 4.98 13.18
CA PRO A 135 -9.15 5.40 13.28
C PRO A 135 -9.89 5.17 11.95
N GLN A 136 -11.10 4.59 12.01
CA GLN A 136 -11.92 4.42 10.80
C GLN A 136 -12.10 5.78 10.09
N PRO A 137 -11.65 5.91 8.83
CA PRO A 137 -11.88 7.14 8.07
C PRO A 137 -13.37 7.30 7.80
N GLY A 138 -13.82 8.55 7.79
CA GLY A 138 -15.18 8.87 7.35
C GLY A 138 -15.40 8.41 5.90
N PRO A 139 -16.63 7.98 5.53
CA PRO A 139 -16.94 7.73 4.13
C PRO A 139 -16.83 9.04 3.32
N PRO A 140 -16.61 8.96 2.00
CA PRO A 140 -16.68 10.14 1.14
C PRO A 140 -18.01 10.88 1.30
N ALA A 141 -18.00 12.19 1.06
CA ALA A 141 -19.21 12.98 1.12
C ALA A 141 -20.26 12.47 0.12
N ALA A 142 -21.55 12.65 0.44
CA ALA A 142 -22.63 12.22 -0.43
C ALA A 142 -22.47 12.84 -1.84
N GLY A 143 -22.49 11.99 -2.87
CA GLY A 143 -22.30 12.40 -4.26
C GLY A 143 -20.85 12.60 -4.70
N THR A 144 -19.86 12.40 -3.82
CA THR A 144 -18.43 12.45 -4.19
C THR A 144 -17.80 11.07 -4.28
N GLY A 145 -18.33 10.08 -3.55
CA GLY A 145 -17.79 8.72 -3.56
C GLY A 145 -18.57 7.74 -2.70
N VAL A 146 -18.01 6.54 -2.53
CA VAL A 146 -18.51 5.46 -1.67
C VAL A 146 -17.38 4.87 -0.84
N GLN A 147 -17.72 4.17 0.24
CA GLN A 147 -16.76 3.44 1.07
C GLN A 147 -17.10 1.94 1.05
N LEU A 148 -16.07 1.11 0.87
CA LEU A 148 -16.09 -0.32 1.12
C LEU A 148 -15.21 -0.60 2.34
N LEU A 149 -15.50 -1.68 3.07
CA LEU A 149 -14.69 -2.05 4.23
C LEU A 149 -14.51 -3.55 4.35
N GLN A 150 -13.37 -3.92 4.93
CA GLN A 150 -13.10 -5.23 5.47
C GLN A 150 -13.62 -5.24 6.92
N THR A 151 -14.34 -6.29 7.32
CA THR A 151 -14.66 -6.51 8.73
C THR A 151 -13.41 -6.96 9.51
N PRO A 152 -13.32 -6.70 10.82
CA PRO A 152 -12.16 -7.14 11.61
C PRO A 152 -11.95 -8.65 11.54
N TRP A 153 -10.69 -9.07 11.43
CA TRP A 153 -10.24 -10.45 11.66
C TRP A 153 -9.20 -10.51 12.78
N ASP A 154 -9.16 -11.62 13.51
CA ASP A 154 -8.33 -11.78 14.70
C ASP A 154 -6.85 -11.90 14.35
N LEU A 155 -6.01 -11.07 14.97
CA LEU A 155 -4.55 -11.08 14.80
C LEU A 155 -3.87 -11.25 16.17
N PRO A 156 -3.56 -12.49 16.57
CA PRO A 156 -2.93 -12.79 17.86
C PRO A 156 -1.60 -12.05 18.08
N GLY A 157 -1.21 -11.85 19.33
CA GLY A 157 0.11 -11.31 19.66
C GLY A 157 1.23 -12.23 19.15
N GLN A 158 2.31 -11.64 18.65
CA GLN A 158 3.48 -12.34 18.11
C GLN A 158 3.14 -13.31 16.99
N SER A 159 2.29 -12.88 16.05
CA SER A 159 1.85 -13.67 14.92
C SER A 159 1.92 -12.90 13.61
N GLU A 160 1.90 -13.63 12.49
CA GLU A 160 1.77 -13.12 11.13
C GLU A 160 0.81 -14.07 10.41
N ASP A 161 -0.14 -13.52 9.67
CA ASP A 161 -1.04 -14.31 8.83
C ASP A 161 -1.45 -13.53 7.59
N GLU A 162 -1.74 -14.27 6.54
CA GLU A 162 -2.36 -13.76 5.34
C GLU A 162 -3.69 -14.46 5.15
N ILE A 163 -4.76 -13.67 5.08
CA ILE A 163 -6.11 -14.19 5.01
C ILE A 163 -6.80 -13.75 3.73
N CYS A 164 -7.81 -14.54 3.36
CA CYS A 164 -8.81 -14.16 2.39
C CYS A 164 -10.18 -14.14 3.05
N MET A 165 -10.94 -13.07 2.77
CA MET A 165 -12.27 -12.89 3.31
C MET A 165 -13.18 -12.20 2.31
N THR A 166 -14.45 -12.62 2.28
CA THR A 166 -15.46 -12.04 1.38
C THR A 166 -16.38 -11.09 2.11
N THR A 167 -16.63 -9.95 1.48
CA THR A 167 -17.73 -9.02 1.80
C THR A 167 -18.60 -8.80 0.56
N TYR A 168 -19.76 -8.18 0.74
CA TYR A 168 -20.67 -7.87 -0.36
C TYR A 168 -21.19 -6.44 -0.23
N TYR A 169 -21.30 -5.76 -1.37
CA TYR A 169 -21.97 -4.47 -1.46
C TYR A 169 -23.03 -4.49 -2.56
N ASP A 170 -24.04 -3.63 -2.40
CA ASP A 170 -25.05 -3.35 -3.40
C ASP A 170 -25.54 -1.91 -3.26
N PHE A 171 -25.19 -1.08 -4.23
CA PHE A 171 -25.62 0.31 -4.34
C PHE A 171 -26.86 0.46 -5.24
N THR A 172 -27.37 -0.63 -5.81
CA THR A 172 -28.51 -0.61 -6.73
C THR A 172 -29.75 -0.07 -6.03
N GLY A 173 -30.38 0.95 -6.61
CA GLY A 173 -31.58 1.57 -6.05
C GLY A 173 -31.35 2.37 -4.76
N THR A 174 -30.08 2.57 -4.35
CA THR A 174 -29.70 3.53 -3.31
C THR A 174 -29.47 4.92 -3.92
N ASN A 175 -29.28 5.93 -3.07
CA ASN A 175 -28.86 7.27 -3.50
C ASN A 175 -27.34 7.49 -3.34
N LEU A 176 -26.57 6.43 -3.06
CA LEU A 176 -25.12 6.52 -2.81
C LEU A 176 -24.33 6.77 -4.08
N VAL A 177 -24.75 6.18 -5.20
CA VAL A 177 -24.17 6.40 -6.52
C VAL A 177 -25.18 7.16 -7.39
N PRO A 178 -25.01 8.49 -7.58
CA PRO A 178 -25.89 9.27 -8.45
C PRO A 178 -25.91 8.73 -9.89
N GLU A 179 -27.05 8.86 -10.57
CA GLU A 179 -27.28 8.32 -11.93
C GLU A 179 -26.22 8.80 -12.93
N GLU A 180 -25.73 10.03 -12.79
CA GLU A 180 -24.68 10.58 -13.64
C GLU A 180 -23.34 9.84 -13.57
N PHE A 181 -23.06 9.05 -12.53
CA PHE A 181 -21.86 8.23 -12.40
C PHE A 181 -22.08 6.78 -12.85
N GLN A 182 -23.31 6.40 -13.19
CA GLN A 182 -23.67 5.05 -13.59
C GLN A 182 -23.58 4.87 -15.10
N ILE A 183 -23.09 3.71 -15.53
CA ILE A 183 -23.03 3.29 -16.94
C ILE A 183 -23.49 1.84 -17.07
N ASP A 184 -23.83 1.43 -18.30
CA ASP A 184 -23.82 0.00 -18.61
C ASP A 184 -22.39 -0.52 -18.47
N CYS A 185 -22.21 -1.67 -17.81
CA CYS A 185 -20.89 -2.23 -17.64
C CYS A 185 -20.22 -2.52 -19.00
N PRO A 186 -18.94 -2.16 -19.18
CA PRO A 186 -18.22 -2.38 -20.45
C PRO A 186 -17.89 -3.86 -20.73
N GLY A 187 -18.25 -4.78 -19.82
CA GLY A 187 -18.01 -6.21 -19.89
C GLY A 187 -18.87 -6.97 -18.89
N ALA A 188 -18.62 -8.27 -18.74
CA ALA A 188 -19.33 -9.11 -17.78
C ALA A 188 -18.72 -8.98 -16.37
N PHE A 189 -19.50 -8.46 -15.41
CA PHE A 189 -19.09 -8.32 -14.00
C PHE A 189 -19.74 -9.40 -13.10
N GLY A 190 -19.83 -10.62 -13.61
CA GLY A 190 -20.31 -11.79 -12.88
C GLY A 190 -21.77 -11.76 -12.45
N VAL A 191 -22.21 -12.86 -11.82
CA VAL A 191 -23.61 -13.03 -11.37
C VAL A 191 -23.98 -12.17 -10.16
N ASN A 192 -22.98 -11.63 -9.45
CA ASN A 192 -23.17 -10.75 -8.30
C ASN A 192 -23.48 -9.29 -8.69
N ASN A 193 -23.51 -8.97 -9.99
CA ASN A 193 -24.01 -7.71 -10.53
C ASN A 193 -25.22 -7.93 -11.46
N PRO A 194 -26.40 -8.32 -10.95
CA PRO A 194 -27.55 -8.65 -11.78
C PRO A 194 -28.12 -7.44 -12.56
N SER A 195 -27.80 -6.21 -12.13
CA SER A 195 -28.23 -4.98 -12.82
C SER A 195 -27.48 -4.74 -14.13
N ASN A 196 -26.29 -5.35 -14.29
CA ASN A 196 -25.33 -5.05 -15.35
C ASN A 196 -24.94 -3.55 -15.44
N LYS A 197 -25.09 -2.82 -14.33
CA LYS A 197 -24.67 -1.42 -14.19
C LYS A 197 -23.36 -1.34 -13.43
N CYS A 198 -22.54 -0.39 -13.82
CA CYS A 198 -21.26 -0.07 -13.21
C CYS A 198 -21.22 1.41 -12.86
N PHE A 199 -20.34 1.79 -11.95
CA PHE A 199 -20.05 3.18 -11.63
C PHE A 199 -18.60 3.55 -11.95
N LEU A 200 -18.39 4.83 -12.24
CA LEU A 200 -17.12 5.39 -12.68
C LEU A 200 -16.38 6.03 -11.50
N TYR A 201 -15.10 5.68 -11.31
CA TYR A 201 -14.27 6.25 -10.25
C TYR A 201 -12.93 6.77 -10.79
N HIS A 202 -12.37 7.78 -10.13
CA HIS A 202 -11.14 8.46 -10.52
C HIS A 202 -10.04 8.36 -9.46
N GLY A 203 -10.43 8.13 -8.21
CA GLY A 203 -9.51 8.03 -7.09
C GLY A 203 -9.94 6.94 -6.11
N ARG A 204 -8.98 6.50 -5.32
CA ARG A 204 -9.20 5.60 -4.19
C ARG A 204 -8.18 5.89 -3.09
N THR A 205 -8.62 5.73 -1.85
CA THR A 205 -7.75 5.75 -0.68
C THR A 205 -8.01 4.50 0.14
N LEU A 206 -7.00 3.65 0.29
CA LEU A 206 -7.02 2.47 1.14
C LEU A 206 -6.32 2.80 2.46
N VAL A 207 -7.03 2.61 3.56
CA VAL A 207 -6.53 2.80 4.91
C VAL A 207 -6.66 1.48 5.65
N GLN A 208 -5.62 1.07 6.36
CA GLN A 208 -5.54 -0.21 7.06
C GLN A 208 -4.71 -0.04 8.34
N ASP A 209 -4.93 -0.90 9.34
CA ASP A 209 -4.14 -0.78 10.57
C ASP A 209 -2.64 -0.88 10.30
N ALA A 210 -1.82 -0.19 11.09
CA ALA A 210 -0.38 -0.01 10.82
C ALA A 210 0.44 -1.31 10.80
N PHE A 211 -0.14 -2.38 11.31
CA PHE A 211 0.38 -3.75 11.32
C PHE A 211 0.09 -4.53 10.04
N SER A 212 -0.47 -3.89 9.02
CA SER A 212 -0.59 -4.44 7.68
C SER A 212 0.77 -4.46 6.99
N HIS A 213 1.09 -5.57 6.34
CA HIS A 213 2.19 -5.63 5.38
C HIS A 213 1.70 -5.25 3.97
N HIS A 214 0.61 -5.86 3.52
CA HIS A 214 -0.09 -5.42 2.31
C HIS A 214 -1.57 -5.80 2.33
N SER A 215 -2.33 -5.17 1.43
CA SER A 215 -3.70 -5.57 1.09
C SER A 215 -3.89 -5.57 -0.41
N ILE A 216 -4.58 -6.59 -0.91
CA ILE A 216 -5.01 -6.67 -2.31
C ILE A 216 -6.52 -6.88 -2.30
N VAL A 217 -7.24 -5.99 -2.99
CA VAL A 217 -8.70 -5.99 -3.00
C VAL A 217 -9.19 -6.40 -4.37
N HIS A 218 -9.91 -7.52 -4.41
CA HIS A 218 -10.41 -8.13 -5.64
C HIS A 218 -11.92 -7.94 -5.77
N ILE A 219 -12.37 -7.76 -7.01
CA ILE A 219 -13.80 -7.82 -7.36
C ILE A 219 -14.08 -9.13 -8.07
N TYR A 220 -14.91 -9.99 -7.50
CA TYR A 220 -15.25 -11.28 -8.12
C TYR A 220 -16.27 -11.10 -9.26
N GLN A 221 -15.90 -11.58 -10.45
CA GLN A 221 -16.63 -11.46 -11.72
C GLN A 221 -17.05 -12.81 -12.30
N GLY A 222 -16.91 -13.90 -11.53
CA GLY A 222 -17.22 -15.26 -11.98
C GLY A 222 -18.70 -15.63 -11.96
N LEU A 223 -18.96 -16.93 -12.06
CA LEU A 223 -20.29 -17.51 -12.29
C LEU A 223 -21.06 -17.86 -11.00
N PHE A 224 -20.43 -17.78 -9.84
CA PHE A 224 -21.03 -18.20 -8.58
C PHE A 224 -21.54 -17.01 -7.76
N ASP A 225 -22.76 -17.15 -7.23
CA ASP A 225 -23.34 -16.16 -6.34
C ASP A 225 -22.55 -16.08 -5.02
N VAL A 226 -22.57 -14.92 -4.36
CA VAL A 226 -21.95 -14.74 -3.03
C VAL A 226 -22.50 -15.72 -1.99
N SER A 227 -23.69 -16.28 -2.21
CA SER A 227 -24.24 -17.35 -1.37
C SER A 227 -23.62 -18.74 -1.61
N TYR A 228 -22.62 -18.88 -2.49
CA TYR A 228 -22.02 -20.17 -2.82
C TYR A 228 -21.37 -20.82 -1.59
N SER A 229 -21.73 -22.08 -1.36
CA SER A 229 -21.20 -22.92 -0.29
C SER A 229 -20.80 -24.28 -0.86
N GLY A 230 -19.50 -24.42 -1.14
CA GLY A 230 -18.86 -25.69 -1.46
C GLY A 230 -18.25 -26.36 -0.22
N SER A 231 -17.30 -27.27 -0.41
CA SER A 231 -16.66 -27.99 0.69
C SER A 231 -15.37 -27.32 1.17
N GLY A 232 -15.12 -27.36 2.48
CA GLY A 232 -13.91 -26.80 3.09
C GLY A 232 -13.88 -25.29 2.91
N ALA A 233 -12.80 -24.78 2.35
CA ALA A 233 -12.62 -23.36 2.09
C ALA A 233 -13.08 -22.92 0.68
N GLN A 234 -13.68 -23.84 -0.09
CA GLN A 234 -14.29 -23.52 -1.38
C GLN A 234 -15.67 -22.89 -1.23
N GLN A 235 -15.74 -21.71 -0.64
CA GLN A 235 -16.98 -21.00 -0.38
C GLN A 235 -16.69 -19.54 -0.01
N PHE A 236 -17.69 -18.68 -0.21
CA PHE A 236 -17.63 -17.31 0.28
C PHE A 236 -18.11 -17.21 1.74
N GLY A 237 -19.08 -18.05 2.12
CA GLY A 237 -19.62 -18.13 3.47
C GLY A 237 -19.03 -19.26 4.32
N PRO A 238 -19.62 -19.56 5.49
CA PRO A 238 -20.82 -18.92 6.06
C PRO A 238 -20.57 -17.47 6.45
N PHE A 239 -21.56 -16.61 6.22
CA PHE A 239 -21.50 -15.20 6.60
C PHE A 239 -22.00 -15.03 8.04
N LEU A 240 -21.18 -14.39 8.87
CA LEU A 240 -21.46 -14.14 10.28
C LEU A 240 -21.21 -12.67 10.61
N TYR A 241 -21.96 -12.12 11.56
CA TYR A 241 -21.61 -10.83 12.15
C TYR A 241 -20.28 -10.95 12.91
N LYS A 242 -19.32 -10.06 12.65
CA LYS A 242 -17.98 -10.09 13.27
C LYS A 242 -17.88 -9.31 14.57
N LYS A 243 -18.74 -8.31 14.77
CA LYS A 243 -18.77 -7.49 16.00
C LYS A 243 -20.20 -7.18 16.46
N GLY A 244 -20.29 -6.53 17.61
CA GLY A 244 -21.56 -6.11 18.21
C GLY A 244 -22.32 -7.24 18.90
N VAL A 245 -23.56 -6.95 19.31
CA VAL A 245 -24.41 -7.88 20.10
C VAL A 245 -24.79 -9.16 19.36
N ASN A 246 -24.67 -9.15 18.03
CA ASN A 246 -24.99 -10.28 17.16
C ASN A 246 -23.73 -11.06 16.71
N ALA A 247 -22.54 -10.71 17.22
CA ALA A 247 -21.29 -11.36 16.82
C ALA A 247 -21.39 -12.90 16.89
N GLY A 248 -20.95 -13.56 15.82
CA GLY A 248 -21.02 -15.01 15.65
C GLY A 248 -22.37 -15.56 15.16
N LEU A 249 -23.43 -14.74 15.11
CA LEU A 249 -24.70 -15.14 14.49
C LEU A 249 -24.65 -15.02 12.97
N SER A 250 -25.43 -15.86 12.29
CA SER A 250 -25.59 -15.82 10.83
C SER A 250 -26.16 -14.49 10.36
N CYS A 251 -25.62 -13.99 9.25
CA CYS A 251 -26.08 -12.78 8.58
C CYS A 251 -26.25 -13.05 7.07
N ASP A 252 -27.16 -12.32 6.44
CA ASP A 252 -27.30 -12.33 4.98
C ASP A 252 -26.44 -11.21 4.39
N PRO A 253 -25.40 -11.51 3.60
CA PRO A 253 -24.55 -10.47 3.00
C PRO A 253 -25.32 -9.54 2.06
N LYS A 254 -26.46 -9.98 1.49
CA LYS A 254 -27.29 -9.17 0.59
C LYS A 254 -28.31 -8.30 1.31
N ALA A 255 -28.46 -8.44 2.63
CA ALA A 255 -29.32 -7.58 3.44
C ALA A 255 -28.64 -6.23 3.73
N VAL A 256 -28.32 -5.49 2.66
CA VAL A 256 -27.56 -4.24 2.73
C VAL A 256 -28.38 -3.10 3.35
N ASP A 257 -27.72 -2.21 4.10
CA ASP A 257 -28.31 -0.94 4.54
C ASP A 257 -28.25 0.06 3.37
N PRO A 258 -29.38 0.64 2.91
CA PRO A 258 -29.37 1.64 1.84
C PRO A 258 -28.53 2.89 2.11
N ALA A 259 -28.21 3.18 3.37
CA ALA A 259 -27.38 4.32 3.77
C ALA A 259 -25.87 4.06 3.62
N THR A 260 -25.44 2.80 3.56
CA THR A 260 -24.02 2.42 3.43
C THR A 260 -23.73 1.53 2.22
N GLY A 261 -24.73 0.83 1.71
CA GLY A 261 -24.64 -0.09 0.58
C GLY A 261 -24.08 -1.47 0.93
N TYR A 262 -23.93 -1.81 2.22
CA TYR A 262 -23.48 -3.13 2.66
C TYR A 262 -24.17 -3.53 3.97
N ASN A 263 -24.13 -4.82 4.32
CA ASN A 263 -24.56 -5.29 5.65
C ASN A 263 -23.41 -5.14 6.64
N ALA A 264 -23.52 -4.18 7.57
CA ALA A 264 -22.46 -3.87 8.52
C ALA A 264 -22.03 -5.10 9.31
N ASP A 265 -20.72 -5.30 9.41
CA ASP A 265 -20.08 -6.38 10.15
C ASP A 265 -20.38 -7.80 9.64
N CYS A 266 -21.06 -7.93 8.51
CA CYS A 266 -21.39 -9.22 7.90
C CYS A 266 -20.35 -9.60 6.85
N SER A 267 -19.61 -10.68 7.10
CA SER A 267 -18.60 -11.18 6.15
C SER A 267 -18.40 -12.69 6.28
N GLY A 268 -17.78 -13.25 5.25
CA GLY A 268 -17.34 -14.64 5.24
C GLY A 268 -16.29 -14.95 6.31
N PRO A 269 -15.83 -16.20 6.42
CA PRO A 269 -14.68 -16.52 7.27
C PRO A 269 -13.42 -15.80 6.78
N ALA A 270 -12.55 -15.40 7.70
CA ALA A 270 -11.16 -15.13 7.39
C ALA A 270 -10.47 -16.49 7.25
N VAL A 271 -10.05 -16.82 6.03
CA VAL A 271 -9.39 -18.09 5.73
C VAL A 271 -7.91 -17.81 5.54
N SER A 272 -7.05 -18.36 6.38
CA SER A 272 -5.60 -18.27 6.24
C SER A 272 -5.15 -18.91 4.93
N THR A 273 -4.70 -18.08 4.00
CA THR A 273 -4.23 -18.46 2.66
C THR A 273 -3.55 -17.30 1.94
N LEU A 274 -2.52 -17.63 1.19
CA LEU A 274 -1.69 -16.67 0.48
C LEU A 274 -2.29 -16.25 -0.85
N ALA A 275 -2.26 -14.95 -1.12
CA ALA A 275 -2.69 -14.23 -2.31
C ALA A 275 -4.10 -14.60 -2.83
N CYS A 276 -4.92 -15.20 -1.98
CA CYS A 276 -6.20 -15.83 -2.35
C CYS A 276 -6.08 -16.75 -3.58
N LEU A 277 -4.96 -17.45 -3.75
CA LEU A 277 -4.73 -18.24 -4.96
C LEU A 277 -5.43 -19.60 -4.90
N SER A 278 -5.84 -20.08 -6.08
CA SER A 278 -6.07 -21.49 -6.34
C SER A 278 -4.95 -21.99 -7.25
N ALA A 279 -4.33 -23.12 -6.89
CA ALA A 279 -3.20 -23.66 -7.64
C ALA A 279 -3.51 -25.08 -8.18
N PRO A 280 -3.16 -25.39 -9.44
CA PRO A 280 -3.37 -26.72 -9.99
C PRO A 280 -2.66 -27.79 -9.16
N GLY A 281 -3.41 -28.78 -8.68
CA GLY A 281 -2.89 -29.90 -7.89
C GLY A 281 -2.81 -29.67 -6.37
N LEU A 282 -3.09 -28.46 -5.89
CA LEU A 282 -3.06 -28.12 -4.45
C LEU A 282 -4.44 -27.97 -3.81
N GLY A 283 -5.48 -28.04 -4.64
CA GLY A 283 -6.83 -27.67 -4.22
C GLY A 283 -7.02 -26.15 -4.22
N ILE A 284 -8.28 -25.74 -4.30
CA ILE A 284 -8.70 -24.35 -4.15
C ILE A 284 -8.68 -24.05 -2.64
N VAL A 285 -7.94 -23.02 -2.23
CA VAL A 285 -7.85 -22.65 -0.82
C VAL A 285 -8.94 -21.66 -0.42
N PHE A 286 -9.47 -20.84 -1.32
CA PHE A 286 -10.54 -19.89 -1.01
C PHE A 286 -11.52 -19.72 -2.17
N GLY A 287 -12.79 -19.44 -1.85
CA GLY A 287 -13.79 -19.02 -2.82
C GLY A 287 -14.34 -20.14 -3.72
N PRO A 288 -15.20 -19.81 -4.71
CA PRO A 288 -15.80 -20.79 -5.61
C PRO A 288 -14.78 -21.45 -6.57
N PRO A 289 -15.15 -22.55 -7.26
CA PRO A 289 -14.21 -23.28 -8.12
C PRO A 289 -13.60 -22.52 -9.31
N ASP A 290 -14.22 -21.42 -9.74
CA ASP A 290 -13.70 -20.55 -10.78
C ASP A 290 -12.90 -19.35 -10.22
N TYR A 291 -12.78 -19.27 -8.89
CA TYR A 291 -11.92 -18.32 -8.21
C TYR A 291 -10.45 -18.69 -8.43
N GLY A 292 -9.63 -17.73 -8.86
CA GLY A 292 -8.19 -17.93 -9.05
C GLY A 292 -7.75 -18.50 -10.41
N ASN A 293 -8.60 -18.48 -11.45
CA ASN A 293 -8.16 -18.76 -12.83
C ASN A 293 -7.28 -17.61 -13.38
N GLY A 294 -6.06 -17.47 -12.84
CA GLY A 294 -5.07 -16.45 -13.19
C GLY A 294 -5.52 -15.01 -12.90
N ASN A 295 -6.27 -14.78 -11.80
CA ASN A 295 -6.94 -13.51 -11.48
C ASN A 295 -7.93 -12.98 -12.55
N ALA A 296 -8.20 -13.71 -13.63
CA ALA A 296 -9.05 -13.23 -14.72
C ALA A 296 -10.51 -13.01 -14.30
N LEU A 297 -11.00 -13.77 -13.32
CA LEU A 297 -12.37 -13.67 -12.79
C LEU A 297 -12.42 -12.97 -11.42
N ALA A 298 -11.29 -12.49 -10.93
CA ALA A 298 -11.18 -11.73 -9.69
C ALA A 298 -10.04 -10.72 -9.81
N PRO A 299 -10.10 -9.77 -10.77
CA PRO A 299 -9.06 -8.76 -10.91
C PRO A 299 -8.97 -7.92 -9.64
N SER A 300 -7.74 -7.54 -9.27
CA SER A 300 -7.53 -6.54 -8.23
C SER A 300 -7.95 -5.17 -8.75
N PHE A 301 -8.63 -4.39 -7.90
CA PHE A 301 -9.05 -3.03 -8.21
C PHE A 301 -8.60 -2.02 -7.15
N ALA A 302 -7.96 -2.48 -6.08
CA ALA A 302 -7.24 -1.66 -5.11
C ALA A 302 -6.17 -2.52 -4.44
N GLY A 303 -5.23 -1.86 -3.78
CA GLY A 303 -4.22 -2.51 -2.96
C GLY A 303 -3.28 -1.48 -2.36
N SER A 304 -2.53 -1.90 -1.35
CA SER A 304 -1.57 -1.08 -0.62
C SER A 304 -0.46 -1.96 -0.06
N GLN A 305 0.73 -1.39 0.06
CA GLN A 305 1.90 -1.96 0.77
C GLN A 305 2.17 -1.22 2.09
N GLU A 306 1.26 -0.32 2.46
CA GLU A 306 1.44 0.65 3.53
C GLU A 306 0.10 0.91 4.25
N PRO A 307 0.12 1.43 5.48
CA PRO A 307 -1.11 1.67 6.25
C PRO A 307 -2.08 2.64 5.57
N TYR A 308 -1.58 3.54 4.73
CA TYR A 308 -2.35 4.51 3.97
C TYR A 308 -1.82 4.57 2.54
N ALA A 309 -2.66 4.26 1.55
CA ALA A 309 -2.30 4.45 0.15
C ALA A 309 -3.40 5.20 -0.60
N GLN A 310 -3.01 6.33 -1.18
CA GLN A 310 -3.87 7.09 -2.08
C GLN A 310 -3.45 6.86 -3.54
N THR A 311 -4.41 6.50 -4.38
CA THR A 311 -4.22 6.45 -5.83
C THR A 311 -5.23 7.39 -6.48
N ILE A 312 -4.75 8.50 -7.05
CA ILE A 312 -5.55 9.39 -7.91
C ILE A 312 -5.09 9.18 -9.35
N PHE A 313 -6.02 8.92 -10.27
CA PHE A 313 -5.66 8.75 -11.66
C PHE A 313 -5.27 10.08 -12.32
N ALA A 314 -4.56 10.01 -13.45
CA ALA A 314 -4.26 11.22 -14.21
C ALA A 314 -5.53 11.96 -14.69
N PRO A 315 -5.47 13.28 -14.92
CA PRO A 315 -6.62 14.03 -15.45
C PRO A 315 -7.20 13.38 -16.71
N GLY A 316 -8.53 13.18 -16.74
CA GLY A 316 -9.20 12.51 -17.85
C GLY A 316 -9.23 10.98 -17.77
N VAL A 317 -8.64 10.38 -16.74
CA VAL A 317 -8.57 8.92 -16.58
C VAL A 317 -9.56 8.44 -15.53
N TYR A 318 -10.24 7.32 -15.81
CA TYR A 318 -11.20 6.71 -14.90
C TYR A 318 -11.06 5.19 -14.89
N SER A 319 -11.69 4.54 -13.92
CA SER A 319 -11.93 3.10 -13.94
C SER A 319 -13.36 2.79 -13.52
N VAL A 320 -13.74 1.51 -13.52
CA VAL A 320 -15.11 1.04 -13.34
C VAL A 320 -15.21 -0.04 -12.28
N LEU A 321 -16.29 -0.01 -11.51
CA LEU A 321 -16.72 -1.10 -10.63
C LEU A 321 -18.21 -1.38 -10.84
N PRO A 322 -18.68 -2.62 -10.62
CA PRO A 322 -20.11 -2.92 -10.70
C PRO A 322 -20.89 -2.19 -9.60
N LEU A 323 -22.20 -1.96 -9.78
CA LEU A 323 -23.03 -1.37 -8.71
C LEU A 323 -23.27 -2.32 -7.54
N SER A 324 -23.09 -3.62 -7.74
CA SER A 324 -23.12 -4.62 -6.68
C SER A 324 -22.09 -5.71 -6.96
N GLY A 325 -21.55 -6.32 -5.93
CA GLY A 325 -20.54 -7.36 -6.12
C GLY A 325 -19.99 -7.97 -4.83
N ALA A 326 -19.38 -9.14 -4.99
CA ALA A 326 -18.60 -9.78 -3.94
C ALA A 326 -17.15 -9.27 -4.00
N VAL A 327 -16.69 -8.69 -2.91
CA VAL A 327 -15.33 -8.19 -2.74
C VAL A 327 -14.55 -9.21 -1.93
N VAL A 328 -13.40 -9.61 -2.44
CA VAL A 328 -12.45 -10.45 -1.71
C VAL A 328 -11.29 -9.59 -1.27
N TRP A 329 -11.07 -9.58 0.05
CA TRP A 329 -9.96 -8.92 0.70
C TRP A 329 -8.86 -9.95 0.93
N ASN A 330 -7.70 -9.71 0.33
CA ASN A 330 -6.46 -10.41 0.65
C ASN A 330 -5.68 -9.51 1.62
N SER A 331 -5.65 -9.88 2.89
CA SER A 331 -5.07 -9.06 3.96
C SER A 331 -3.89 -9.80 4.57
N HIS A 332 -2.69 -9.24 4.45
CA HIS A 332 -1.48 -9.75 5.06
C HIS A 332 -1.04 -8.82 6.19
N ALA A 333 -0.96 -9.35 7.41
CA ALA A 333 -0.66 -8.56 8.60
C ALA A 333 0.21 -9.33 9.59
N PHE A 334 0.95 -8.59 10.41
CA PHE A 334 1.75 -9.12 11.51
C PHE A 334 1.50 -8.32 12.79
N ASN A 335 1.62 -8.95 13.95
CA ASN A 335 1.53 -8.29 15.25
C ASN A 335 2.75 -8.66 16.08
N LEU A 336 3.72 -7.75 16.15
CA LEU A 336 4.96 -7.97 16.92
C LEU A 336 4.75 -7.75 18.43
N THR A 337 3.61 -7.21 18.82
CA THR A 337 3.30 -6.93 20.22
C THR A 337 2.81 -8.20 20.93
N PRO A 338 2.93 -8.28 22.27
CA PRO A 338 2.47 -9.45 23.02
C PRO A 338 0.95 -9.51 23.22
N THR A 339 0.18 -8.57 22.69
CA THR A 339 -1.26 -8.46 22.94
C THR A 339 -2.04 -8.72 21.65
N ASP A 340 -3.07 -9.56 21.74
CA ASP A 340 -3.98 -9.83 20.62
C ASP A 340 -4.67 -8.54 20.15
N THR A 341 -4.95 -8.48 18.84
CA THR A 341 -5.67 -7.36 18.20
C THR A 341 -6.56 -7.88 17.08
N THR A 342 -7.18 -6.97 16.34
CA THR A 342 -7.80 -7.24 15.04
C THR A 342 -7.15 -6.41 13.95
N MET A 343 -7.32 -6.85 12.70
CA MET A 343 -6.92 -6.10 11.51
C MET A 343 -8.17 -5.63 10.73
N ASP A 344 -8.26 -4.33 10.52
CA ASP A 344 -9.34 -3.61 9.85
C ASP A 344 -8.81 -2.87 8.61
N GLN A 345 -9.64 -2.74 7.57
CA GLN A 345 -9.31 -2.04 6.33
C GLN A 345 -10.53 -1.28 5.79
N TYR A 346 -10.29 -0.11 5.22
CA TYR A 346 -11.29 0.82 4.72
C TYR A 346 -10.85 1.36 3.37
N LEU A 347 -11.72 1.26 2.37
CA LEU A 347 -11.46 1.71 1.02
C LEU A 347 -12.46 2.80 0.62
N ASN A 348 -12.00 4.03 0.60
CA ASN A 348 -12.74 5.15 0.03
C ASN A 348 -12.52 5.17 -1.49
N ILE A 349 -13.59 5.37 -2.24
CA ILE A 349 -13.58 5.40 -3.72
C ILE A 349 -14.27 6.68 -4.18
N ASP A 350 -13.53 7.53 -4.89
CA ASP A 350 -14.01 8.82 -5.37
C ASP A 350 -14.52 8.72 -6.80
N PHE A 351 -15.72 9.24 -7.03
CA PHE A 351 -16.36 9.19 -8.34
C PHE A 351 -15.61 10.01 -9.39
N ALA A 352 -15.55 9.49 -10.61
CA ALA A 352 -14.98 10.21 -11.74
C ALA A 352 -15.91 11.34 -12.18
N GLN A 353 -15.44 12.59 -12.13
CA GLN A 353 -16.20 13.73 -12.63
C GLN A 353 -16.29 13.69 -14.16
N ALA A 354 -17.15 14.52 -14.75
CA ALA A 354 -17.30 14.56 -16.21
C ALA A 354 -15.97 14.82 -16.95
N SER A 355 -15.04 15.56 -16.33
CA SER A 355 -13.70 15.81 -16.85
C SER A 355 -12.80 14.58 -16.90
N ASP A 356 -13.08 13.57 -16.07
CA ASP A 356 -12.17 12.45 -15.79
C ASP A 356 -12.50 11.21 -16.63
N ARG A 357 -13.57 11.27 -17.41
CA ARG A 357 -14.16 10.10 -18.09
C ARG A 357 -13.74 9.99 -19.55
N LEU A 358 -12.45 10.22 -19.85
CA LEU A 358 -11.94 10.18 -21.22
C LEU A 358 -11.26 8.84 -21.52
N PHE A 359 -10.46 8.33 -20.60
CA PHE A 359 -9.62 7.15 -20.84
C PHE A 359 -9.72 6.14 -19.69
N PRO A 360 -9.91 4.84 -19.98
CA PRO A 360 -9.87 3.81 -18.95
C PRO A 360 -8.43 3.60 -18.45
N ALA A 361 -8.25 3.53 -17.13
CA ALA A 361 -6.98 3.20 -16.49
C ALA A 361 -6.61 1.74 -16.76
N GLN A 362 -5.30 1.50 -16.89
CA GLN A 362 -4.65 0.20 -16.97
C GLN A 362 -3.62 0.10 -15.84
N GLY A 363 -3.56 -1.04 -15.18
CA GLY A 363 -2.57 -1.31 -14.13
C GLY A 363 -1.29 -1.91 -14.70
N ILE A 364 -0.17 -1.60 -14.06
CA ILE A 364 1.08 -2.34 -14.16
C ILE A 364 1.23 -3.11 -12.86
N PHE A 365 1.38 -4.43 -12.96
CA PHE A 365 1.68 -5.32 -11.84
C PHE A 365 2.52 -6.49 -12.41
N ASP A 366 3.82 -6.26 -12.59
CA ASP A 366 4.71 -7.27 -13.19
C ASP A 366 5.32 -8.19 -12.12
N SER A 367 4.66 -9.32 -11.88
CA SER A 367 5.08 -10.37 -10.93
C SER A 367 5.66 -11.61 -11.61
N VAL A 368 6.00 -11.55 -12.90
CA VAL A 368 6.43 -12.76 -13.66
C VAL A 368 7.76 -13.34 -13.15
N SER A 369 8.63 -12.49 -12.60
CA SER A 369 9.92 -12.88 -11.99
C SER A 369 9.96 -12.55 -10.50
N ILE A 370 8.81 -12.65 -9.82
CA ILE A 370 8.62 -12.22 -8.44
C ILE A 370 9.54 -12.94 -7.42
N PHE A 371 10.01 -14.15 -7.73
CA PHE A 371 10.83 -14.98 -6.83
C PHE A 371 12.20 -15.35 -7.45
N SER A 372 12.84 -14.40 -8.14
CA SER A 372 14.15 -14.59 -8.78
C SER A 372 15.34 -14.37 -7.84
N GLU A 373 15.08 -14.07 -6.57
CA GLU A 373 16.07 -13.81 -5.53
C GLU A 373 16.69 -15.09 -4.98
N ASN A 374 18.01 -15.03 -4.75
CA ASN A 374 18.84 -16.03 -4.07
C ASN A 374 20.08 -15.32 -3.50
N VAL A 375 19.93 -14.72 -2.33
CA VAL A 375 20.94 -13.88 -1.68
C VAL A 375 21.64 -14.67 -0.59
N PRO A 376 22.93 -15.00 -0.73
CA PRO A 376 23.64 -15.75 0.29
C PRO A 376 23.74 -14.94 1.60
N ALA A 377 23.84 -15.63 2.73
CA ALA A 377 24.12 -15.00 4.02
C ALA A 377 25.38 -14.12 3.92
N TYR A 378 25.31 -12.90 4.44
CA TYR A 378 26.36 -11.87 4.35
C TYR A 378 26.69 -11.43 2.92
N GLY A 379 25.79 -11.70 1.96
CA GLY A 379 25.95 -11.34 0.56
C GLY A 379 24.91 -10.36 0.07
N THR A 380 25.05 -10.02 -1.21
CA THR A 380 24.12 -9.14 -1.93
C THR A 380 23.82 -9.73 -3.30
N GLN A 381 22.63 -9.45 -3.84
CA GLN A 381 22.27 -9.78 -5.22
C GLN A 381 21.47 -8.61 -5.80
N GLU A 382 21.69 -8.29 -7.08
CA GLU A 382 20.85 -7.32 -7.78
C GLU A 382 20.12 -8.02 -8.91
N VAL A 383 18.79 -8.08 -8.82
CA VAL A 383 17.91 -8.70 -9.82
C VAL A 383 17.31 -7.60 -10.68
N CYS A 384 17.27 -7.81 -11.99
CA CYS A 384 16.77 -6.85 -12.96
C CYS A 384 15.79 -7.51 -13.93
N ARG A 385 14.87 -6.72 -14.50
CA ARG A 385 13.89 -7.15 -15.50
C ARG A 385 13.36 -5.97 -16.31
N THR A 386 12.79 -6.24 -17.47
CA THR A 386 12.08 -5.23 -18.26
C THR A 386 10.57 -5.43 -18.34
N TYR A 387 9.83 -4.32 -18.38
CA TYR A 387 8.39 -4.28 -18.64
C TYR A 387 8.09 -3.35 -19.83
N THR A 388 7.26 -3.81 -20.78
CA THR A 388 6.93 -3.03 -21.99
C THR A 388 5.47 -2.62 -21.96
N VAL A 389 5.21 -1.31 -21.92
CA VAL A 389 3.84 -0.76 -22.00
C VAL A 389 3.29 -0.84 -23.42
N GLU A 390 1.98 -0.67 -23.61
CA GLU A 390 1.33 -0.64 -24.93
C GLU A 390 1.74 0.57 -25.80
N GLN A 391 1.51 0.48 -27.11
CA GLN A 391 1.83 1.60 -28.00
C GLN A 391 0.80 2.70 -27.73
N ASP A 392 1.25 3.94 -27.73
CA ASP A 392 0.47 5.12 -27.37
C ASP A 392 0.10 5.21 -25.88
N ALA A 393 0.72 4.38 -25.04
CA ALA A 393 0.53 4.42 -23.61
C ALA A 393 0.98 5.76 -23.02
N ARG A 394 0.20 6.22 -22.04
CA ARG A 394 0.50 7.38 -21.20
C ARG A 394 0.65 6.92 -19.76
N VAL A 395 1.88 6.70 -19.34
CA VAL A 395 2.20 6.26 -17.97
C VAL A 395 2.11 7.46 -17.04
N PHE A 396 1.37 7.33 -15.96
CA PHE A 396 1.15 8.42 -15.01
C PHE A 396 1.64 8.12 -13.59
N ASN A 397 1.82 6.85 -13.21
CA ASN A 397 2.45 6.51 -11.94
C ASN A 397 3.31 5.25 -12.11
N ILE A 398 4.42 5.16 -11.37
CA ILE A 398 5.17 3.93 -11.11
C ILE A 398 5.59 3.82 -9.64
N ASN A 399 5.70 2.59 -9.16
CA ASN A 399 6.04 2.19 -7.80
C ASN A 399 6.78 0.83 -7.80
N SER A 400 7.33 0.44 -6.66
CA SER A 400 8.04 -0.83 -6.45
C SER A 400 7.46 -1.61 -5.28
N HIS A 401 7.58 -2.94 -5.32
CA HIS A 401 7.38 -3.79 -4.15
C HIS A 401 8.58 -4.73 -3.95
N THR A 402 9.08 -4.73 -2.72
CA THR A 402 10.11 -5.63 -2.18
C THR A 402 9.80 -5.86 -0.69
N HIS A 403 10.54 -6.75 -0.03
CA HIS A 403 10.51 -6.89 1.42
C HIS A 403 11.80 -6.32 2.05
N ARG A 404 12.09 -6.73 3.29
CA ARG A 404 13.04 -6.08 4.21
C ARG A 404 14.52 -6.12 3.84
N TRP A 405 14.95 -7.03 2.97
CA TRP A 405 16.29 -7.08 2.39
C TRP A 405 16.38 -6.38 1.04
N GLY A 406 15.26 -6.03 0.41
CA GLY A 406 15.20 -5.11 -0.73
C GLY A 406 15.63 -3.68 -0.34
N VAL A 407 16.94 -3.43 -0.34
CA VAL A 407 17.52 -2.17 0.15
C VAL A 407 17.55 -1.06 -0.88
N ARG A 408 17.32 -1.37 -2.16
CA ARG A 408 17.31 -0.37 -3.23
C ARG A 408 16.62 -0.84 -4.49
N PHE A 409 15.49 -0.22 -4.83
CA PHE A 409 14.80 -0.39 -6.09
C PHE A 409 15.06 0.78 -7.04
N ARG A 410 15.25 0.49 -8.32
CA ARG A 410 15.52 1.48 -9.37
C ARG A 410 14.74 1.15 -10.64
N ALA A 411 14.28 2.17 -11.36
CA ALA A 411 13.75 2.00 -12.71
C ALA A 411 14.32 3.04 -13.67
N TRP A 412 14.55 2.59 -14.90
CA TRP A 412 15.08 3.34 -16.02
C TRP A 412 14.02 3.49 -17.09
N GLU A 413 13.92 4.70 -17.62
CA GLU A 413 13.04 5.02 -18.74
C GLU A 413 13.50 4.32 -20.02
N PRO A 414 12.57 3.99 -20.94
CA PRO A 414 12.92 3.63 -22.30
C PRO A 414 13.88 4.64 -23.00
N PRO A 415 14.61 4.24 -24.05
CA PRO A 415 14.64 2.89 -24.62
C PRO A 415 15.47 1.88 -23.82
N ASN A 416 14.98 0.65 -23.68
CA ASN A 416 15.73 -0.49 -23.17
C ASN A 416 15.42 -1.74 -24.01
N SER A 417 16.42 -2.56 -24.32
CA SER A 417 16.13 -3.85 -24.97
C SER A 417 15.56 -4.84 -23.95
N PRO A 418 14.49 -5.60 -24.30
CA PRO A 418 13.89 -6.55 -23.38
C PRO A 418 14.88 -7.58 -22.83
N CYS A 419 14.82 -7.83 -21.54
CA CYS A 419 15.59 -8.86 -20.85
C CYS A 419 14.76 -9.45 -19.70
N PHE A 420 15.10 -10.67 -19.29
CA PHE A 420 14.47 -11.34 -18.16
C PHE A 420 15.54 -12.06 -17.33
N PRO A 421 15.39 -12.09 -16.00
CA PRO A 421 16.27 -12.86 -15.16
C PRO A 421 16.01 -14.37 -15.35
N ASP A 422 17.06 -15.18 -15.22
CA ASP A 422 16.97 -16.62 -15.07
C ASP A 422 16.60 -17.01 -13.63
N THR A 423 16.64 -18.31 -13.32
CA THR A 423 16.30 -18.81 -11.98
C THR A 423 17.27 -18.37 -10.89
N ASP A 424 18.46 -17.89 -11.26
CA ASP A 424 19.49 -17.42 -10.36
C ASP A 424 19.54 -15.88 -10.31
N GLY A 425 18.52 -15.21 -10.87
CA GLY A 425 18.41 -13.75 -10.92
C GLY A 425 19.31 -13.08 -11.97
N ASN A 426 19.99 -13.84 -12.83
CA ASN A 426 20.97 -13.33 -13.81
C ASN A 426 20.34 -13.10 -15.19
N GLY A 427 20.95 -12.29 -16.05
CA GLY A 427 20.52 -12.11 -17.45
C GLY A 427 19.94 -10.75 -17.78
N CYS A 428 19.75 -9.90 -16.77
CA CYS A 428 19.51 -8.48 -16.89
C CYS A 428 20.52 -7.70 -16.04
N PHE A 429 20.81 -6.46 -16.43
CA PHE A 429 21.76 -5.60 -15.73
C PHE A 429 21.21 -4.17 -15.64
N PRO A 430 21.67 -3.36 -14.68
CA PRO A 430 21.29 -1.96 -14.56
C PRO A 430 21.49 -1.17 -15.86
N GLY A 431 20.56 -0.27 -16.14
CA GLY A 431 20.53 0.53 -17.37
C GLY A 431 21.46 1.73 -17.35
N ASP A 432 21.38 2.57 -18.38
CA ASP A 432 22.12 3.83 -18.46
C ASP A 432 21.72 4.75 -17.31
N PRO A 433 22.64 5.18 -16.43
CA PRO A 433 22.33 6.13 -15.35
C PRO A 433 21.63 7.41 -15.81
N ALA A 434 21.80 7.83 -17.07
CA ALA A 434 21.10 8.99 -17.63
C ALA A 434 19.59 8.78 -17.82
N GLN A 435 19.12 7.53 -17.85
CA GLN A 435 17.71 7.15 -17.98
C GLN A 435 17.04 6.84 -16.62
N LEU A 436 17.77 6.93 -15.50
CA LEU A 436 17.20 6.63 -14.18
C LEU A 436 16.07 7.61 -13.85
N ILE A 437 14.86 7.07 -13.63
CA ILE A 437 13.66 7.86 -13.32
C ILE A 437 13.09 7.57 -11.95
N TYR A 438 13.35 6.38 -11.40
CA TYR A 438 12.79 5.93 -10.12
C TYR A 438 13.89 5.41 -9.20
N PHE A 439 13.76 5.73 -7.91
CA PHE A 439 14.65 5.28 -6.87
C PHE A 439 13.88 5.19 -5.55
N SER A 440 13.87 4.01 -4.93
CA SER A 440 13.37 3.79 -3.57
C SER A 440 14.39 2.99 -2.78
N THR A 441 14.51 3.25 -1.48
CA THR A 441 15.31 2.46 -0.52
C THR A 441 14.46 1.92 0.61
N GLU A 442 13.16 2.22 0.62
CA GLU A 442 12.23 1.76 1.64
C GLU A 442 11.19 0.84 1.02
N TYR A 443 11.02 -0.31 1.66
CA TYR A 443 10.11 -1.37 1.22
C TYR A 443 8.72 -1.24 1.84
N THR A 444 8.63 -0.67 3.05
CA THR A 444 7.36 -0.44 3.78
C THR A 444 6.61 0.80 3.34
N ASP A 445 7.29 1.70 2.62
CA ASP A 445 6.75 2.91 2.01
C ASP A 445 7.58 3.24 0.75
N PRO A 446 7.39 2.45 -0.31
CA PRO A 446 8.07 2.68 -1.56
C PRO A 446 7.57 3.98 -2.20
N VAL A 447 8.50 4.79 -2.70
CA VAL A 447 8.19 6.06 -3.38
C VAL A 447 7.05 5.90 -4.38
N GLN A 448 6.02 6.72 -4.26
CA GLN A 448 4.96 6.83 -5.27
C GLN A 448 5.37 7.88 -6.31
N LEU A 449 5.90 7.45 -7.46
CA LEU A 449 6.36 8.40 -8.49
C LEU A 449 5.24 8.74 -9.47
N GLU A 450 4.68 9.92 -9.31
CA GLU A 450 3.67 10.50 -10.20
C GLU A 450 4.30 11.28 -11.37
N PHE A 451 3.72 11.13 -12.57
CA PHE A 451 4.07 11.89 -13.76
C PHE A 451 2.96 12.87 -14.13
N THR A 452 3.23 14.16 -13.91
CA THR A 452 2.34 15.25 -14.31
C THR A 452 3.08 16.22 -15.25
N PRO A 453 2.76 16.26 -16.56
CA PRO A 453 1.77 15.43 -17.26
C PRO A 453 2.22 13.96 -17.43
N PRO A 454 1.29 13.03 -17.74
CA PRO A 454 1.63 11.64 -18.04
C PRO A 454 2.64 11.51 -19.18
N ARG A 455 3.60 10.58 -19.04
CA ARG A 455 4.67 10.34 -20.03
C ARG A 455 4.15 9.51 -21.21
N LEU A 456 4.40 9.98 -22.42
CA LEU A 456 3.94 9.37 -23.67
C LEU A 456 4.94 8.36 -24.22
N PHE A 457 4.44 7.19 -24.63
CA PHE A 457 5.20 6.13 -25.30
C PHE A 457 4.47 5.66 -26.56
N ASP A 458 4.65 6.38 -27.68
CA ASP A 458 3.92 6.20 -28.96
C ASP A 458 4.71 5.44 -30.03
N SER A 459 5.97 5.10 -29.77
CA SER A 459 6.83 4.39 -30.72
C SER A 459 6.31 2.99 -31.05
N ALA A 460 6.35 2.64 -32.34
CA ALA A 460 6.07 1.27 -32.79
C ALA A 460 7.21 0.29 -32.44
N ASN A 461 8.41 0.79 -32.12
CA ASN A 461 9.51 -0.03 -31.67
C ASN A 461 9.34 -0.34 -30.16
N PRO A 462 9.26 -1.61 -29.74
CA PRO A 462 9.06 -1.97 -28.34
C PRO A 462 10.15 -1.41 -27.41
N ASP A 463 11.41 -1.39 -27.83
CA ASP A 463 12.51 -0.93 -26.98
C ASP A 463 12.25 0.50 -26.46
N ASP A 464 11.71 1.39 -27.31
CA ASP A 464 11.39 2.79 -26.99
C ASP A 464 10.21 2.97 -26.01
N ARG A 465 9.61 1.86 -25.56
CA ARG A 465 8.51 1.79 -24.59
C ARG A 465 8.72 0.66 -23.56
N THR A 466 9.95 0.17 -23.45
CA THR A 466 10.37 -0.84 -22.47
C THR A 466 11.11 -0.18 -21.31
N PHE A 467 10.50 -0.22 -20.13
CA PHE A 467 11.15 0.16 -18.88
C PHE A 467 12.06 -0.99 -18.43
N LEU A 468 13.19 -0.64 -17.85
CA LEU A 468 14.05 -1.57 -17.10
C LEU A 468 13.92 -1.24 -15.63
N TYR A 469 13.86 -2.24 -14.77
CA TYR A 469 13.84 -2.06 -13.32
C TYR A 469 14.70 -3.11 -12.63
N CYS A 470 15.25 -2.75 -11.48
CA CYS A 470 16.13 -3.61 -10.69
C CYS A 470 15.91 -3.40 -9.20
N SER A 471 16.13 -4.44 -8.41
CA SER A 471 16.21 -4.39 -6.96
C SER A 471 17.53 -4.97 -6.47
N LEU A 472 18.22 -4.25 -5.57
CA LEU A 472 19.35 -4.75 -4.81
C LEU A 472 18.86 -5.30 -3.49
N TYR A 473 19.23 -6.54 -3.21
CA TYR A 473 18.99 -7.23 -1.97
C TYR A 473 20.28 -7.39 -1.17
N ASP A 474 20.22 -7.19 0.15
CA ASP A 474 21.38 -7.23 1.03
C ASP A 474 21.10 -8.00 2.32
N ASN A 475 21.64 -9.22 2.42
CA ASN A 475 21.45 -10.13 3.54
C ASN A 475 22.60 -9.99 4.56
N GLY A 476 22.75 -8.79 5.13
CA GLY A 476 23.72 -8.51 6.19
C GLY A 476 25.18 -8.47 5.73
N SER A 477 25.45 -8.00 4.51
CA SER A 477 26.80 -7.89 3.95
C SER A 477 27.71 -6.90 4.68
N THR A 478 27.14 -5.91 5.35
CA THR A 478 27.85 -4.88 6.12
C THR A 478 27.19 -4.60 7.47
N VAL A 479 27.86 -3.85 8.33
CA VAL A 479 27.31 -3.41 9.63
C VAL A 479 26.11 -2.46 9.50
N SER A 480 25.93 -1.83 8.34
CA SER A 480 24.79 -0.96 8.02
C SER A 480 23.68 -1.67 7.25
N SER A 481 23.90 -2.92 6.85
CA SER A 481 22.91 -3.73 6.14
C SER A 481 21.81 -4.20 7.09
N PRO A 482 20.64 -4.59 6.56
CA PRO A 482 19.66 -5.36 7.33
C PRO A 482 20.33 -6.56 8.02
N SER A 483 19.82 -6.97 9.18
CA SER A 483 20.35 -8.16 9.84
C SER A 483 20.20 -9.38 8.93
N VAL A 484 21.20 -10.27 8.97
CA VAL A 484 21.16 -11.56 8.27
C VAL A 484 19.90 -12.33 8.65
N LYS A 485 19.20 -12.89 7.66
CA LYS A 485 18.06 -13.80 7.86
C LYS A 485 18.47 -14.99 8.71
N ARG A 486 17.61 -15.42 9.62
CA ARG A 486 17.92 -16.53 10.53
C ARG A 486 16.94 -17.69 10.43
N GLN A 487 17.47 -18.90 10.52
CA GLN A 487 16.67 -20.12 10.54
C GLN A 487 15.72 -20.12 11.75
N SER A 488 16.22 -19.71 12.91
CA SER A 488 15.49 -19.75 14.18
C SER A 488 14.37 -18.70 14.32
N THR A 489 14.39 -17.64 13.50
CA THR A 489 13.40 -16.54 13.57
C THR A 489 12.56 -16.39 12.32
N SER A 490 12.85 -17.12 11.24
CA SER A 490 12.02 -17.08 10.04
C SER A 490 10.69 -17.79 10.31
N PRO A 491 9.54 -17.14 10.09
CA PRO A 491 8.25 -17.78 10.22
C PRO A 491 8.10 -18.86 9.14
N GLU A 492 7.37 -19.92 9.46
CA GLU A 492 6.89 -20.86 8.46
C GLU A 492 5.79 -20.17 7.64
N ALA A 493 5.82 -20.33 6.32
CA ALA A 493 4.81 -19.70 5.47
C ALA A 493 3.39 -20.22 5.77
N PRO A 494 2.36 -19.37 5.67
CA PRO A 494 0.97 -19.79 5.81
C PRO A 494 0.56 -20.86 4.78
N GLY A 495 0.47 -22.12 5.23
CA GLY A 495 -0.10 -23.23 4.45
C GLY A 495 0.88 -24.00 3.55
N GLY A 496 0.52 -25.24 3.22
CA GLY A 496 1.30 -26.12 2.33
C GLY A 496 1.12 -25.73 0.87
N LEU A 497 1.87 -24.73 0.40
CA LEU A 497 1.79 -24.13 -0.93
C LEU A 497 2.29 -24.99 -2.12
N GLY A 498 2.52 -26.29 -1.92
CA GLY A 498 2.93 -27.16 -3.02
C GLY A 498 4.17 -26.65 -3.77
N PRO A 499 4.13 -26.46 -5.10
CA PRO A 499 5.30 -26.04 -5.89
C PRO A 499 5.65 -24.55 -5.81
N PHE A 500 4.87 -23.69 -5.13
CA PHE A 500 5.30 -22.32 -4.88
C PHE A 500 6.34 -22.30 -3.75
N VAL A 501 7.37 -21.46 -3.89
CA VAL A 501 8.36 -21.28 -2.83
C VAL A 501 7.63 -20.61 -1.67
N SER A 502 7.31 -21.39 -0.64
CA SER A 502 6.68 -20.91 0.59
C SER A 502 7.51 -19.81 1.22
N GLY A 503 8.83 -19.85 1.01
CA GLY A 503 9.76 -19.15 1.86
C GLY A 503 9.85 -19.81 3.23
N GLY A 504 10.32 -19.07 4.22
CA GLY A 504 10.45 -19.48 5.62
C GLY A 504 11.87 -19.90 6.00
N PRO A 505 12.04 -20.70 7.08
CA PRO A 505 13.36 -21.07 7.57
C PRO A 505 14.10 -21.95 6.56
N CYS A 506 15.38 -21.65 6.33
CA CYS A 506 16.21 -22.46 5.44
C CYS A 506 16.49 -23.86 6.01
N GLY A 507 16.83 -24.82 5.15
CA GLY A 507 17.19 -26.17 5.57
C GLY A 507 18.60 -26.26 6.17
N ASN A 508 18.87 -27.35 6.89
CA ASN A 508 20.22 -27.64 7.40
C ASN A 508 21.25 -27.85 6.28
N ASP A 509 20.82 -28.06 5.04
CA ASP A 509 21.65 -28.18 3.85
C ASP A 509 22.11 -26.83 3.27
N THR A 510 21.57 -25.72 3.78
CA THR A 510 21.92 -24.35 3.33
C THR A 510 22.35 -23.42 4.47
N VAL A 511 22.00 -23.74 5.72
CA VAL A 511 22.35 -22.92 6.90
C VAL A 511 23.86 -22.75 7.10
N SER A 512 24.24 -21.55 7.52
CA SER A 512 25.62 -21.09 7.68
C SER A 512 25.88 -20.40 9.03
N CYS A 513 27.16 -20.20 9.34
CA CYS A 513 27.60 -19.63 10.60
C CYS A 513 27.14 -18.17 10.77
N LEU A 514 26.57 -17.87 11.94
CA LEU A 514 26.11 -16.54 12.32
C LEU A 514 27.22 -15.80 13.09
N GLY A 515 27.79 -14.73 12.52
CA GLY A 515 28.89 -13.97 13.10
C GLY A 515 30.21 -14.74 13.16
N GLY A 516 31.23 -14.18 13.81
CA GLY A 516 32.57 -14.77 13.86
C GLY A 516 33.41 -14.48 12.59
N ALA A 517 34.65 -14.98 12.55
CA ALA A 517 35.50 -14.82 11.37
C ALA A 517 35.09 -15.77 10.22
N ASP A 518 34.29 -16.78 10.52
CA ASP A 518 33.73 -17.79 9.63
C ASP A 518 32.26 -17.53 9.27
N ALA A 519 31.75 -16.32 9.53
CA ALA A 519 30.41 -15.88 9.15
C ALA A 519 30.09 -16.22 7.69
N GLY A 520 28.93 -16.84 7.45
CA GLY A 520 28.49 -17.28 6.11
C GLY A 520 29.09 -18.62 5.64
N THR A 521 29.94 -19.25 6.45
CA THR A 521 30.44 -20.61 6.14
C THR A 521 29.37 -21.65 6.44
N PHE A 522 29.16 -22.59 5.52
CA PHE A 522 28.20 -23.70 5.70
C PHE A 522 28.50 -24.50 6.97
N CYS A 523 27.49 -24.70 7.82
CA CYS A 523 27.63 -25.35 9.12
C CYS A 523 26.71 -26.56 9.33
N GLY A 524 25.77 -26.83 8.42
CA GLY A 524 25.02 -28.09 8.43
C GLY A 524 24.04 -28.26 9.60
N GLY A 525 23.65 -27.17 10.28
CA GLY A 525 22.90 -27.20 11.54
C GLY A 525 23.75 -27.54 12.78
N ASN A 526 25.09 -27.48 12.69
CA ASN A 526 25.99 -27.78 13.80
C ASN A 526 26.68 -26.51 14.32
N ASP A 527 26.21 -25.98 15.45
CA ASP A 527 26.79 -24.83 16.16
C ASP A 527 28.29 -24.96 16.43
N ALA A 528 28.77 -26.18 16.71
CA ALA A 528 30.19 -26.41 17.00
C ALA A 528 31.09 -26.29 15.76
N ALA A 529 30.51 -26.23 14.56
CA ALA A 529 31.24 -25.93 13.34
C ALA A 529 31.56 -24.43 13.19
N CYS A 530 30.90 -23.57 13.99
CA CYS A 530 31.05 -22.12 13.93
C CYS A 530 31.92 -21.57 15.06
N GLU A 531 32.80 -20.62 14.77
CA GLU A 531 33.62 -19.95 15.79
C GLU A 531 32.77 -19.16 16.78
N SER A 532 31.66 -18.58 16.30
CA SER A 532 30.67 -17.91 17.15
C SER A 532 29.87 -18.87 18.03
N GLY A 533 29.89 -20.17 17.72
CA GLY A 533 29.04 -21.17 18.33
C GLY A 533 27.57 -21.10 17.90
N VAL A 534 27.26 -20.46 16.77
CA VAL A 534 25.88 -20.31 16.28
C VAL A 534 25.79 -20.61 14.78
N CYS A 535 25.03 -21.64 14.42
CA CYS A 535 24.74 -22.08 13.06
C CYS A 535 23.28 -21.77 12.72
N ASP A 536 23.01 -20.56 12.25
CA ASP A 536 21.64 -20.02 12.16
C ASP A 536 21.43 -19.05 10.99
N ALA A 537 22.46 -18.74 10.19
CA ALA A 537 22.34 -17.77 9.11
C ALA A 537 21.80 -18.42 7.82
N CYS A 538 20.71 -17.89 7.29
CA CYS A 538 20.04 -18.39 6.09
C CYS A 538 20.30 -17.51 4.86
N PRO A 539 20.30 -18.08 3.64
CA PRO A 539 20.09 -17.29 2.43
C PRO A 539 18.68 -16.66 2.45
N VAL A 540 18.54 -15.53 1.76
CA VAL A 540 17.25 -14.90 1.47
C VAL A 540 16.87 -15.33 0.06
N ASP A 541 15.76 -16.04 -0.08
CA ASP A 541 15.25 -16.51 -1.37
C ASP A 541 13.96 -15.77 -1.72
N GLY A 542 13.53 -15.88 -2.98
CA GLY A 542 12.20 -15.43 -3.39
C GLY A 542 11.11 -16.22 -2.65
N GLY A 543 10.20 -15.53 -1.98
CA GLY A 543 9.16 -16.15 -1.17
C GLY A 543 8.11 -15.16 -0.68
N VAL A 544 7.10 -15.69 0.00
CA VAL A 544 5.91 -14.89 0.36
C VAL A 544 5.95 -14.32 1.78
N THR A 545 6.80 -14.85 2.66
CA THR A 545 6.89 -14.34 4.03
C THR A 545 7.62 -12.99 4.04
N THR A 546 7.38 -12.17 5.06
CA THR A 546 8.17 -10.96 5.29
C THR A 546 9.65 -11.25 5.55
N GLU A 547 10.00 -12.50 5.88
CA GLU A 547 11.38 -12.99 5.98
C GLU A 547 11.91 -13.64 4.68
N ASP A 548 11.23 -13.47 3.56
CA ASP A 548 11.69 -13.76 2.19
C ASP A 548 11.54 -12.51 1.32
N GLU A 549 11.80 -12.62 0.02
CA GLU A 549 11.75 -11.46 -0.89
C GLU A 549 10.78 -11.60 -2.06
N MET A 550 10.36 -10.44 -2.54
CA MET A 550 9.56 -10.28 -3.76
C MET A 550 10.15 -9.21 -4.68
N PHE A 551 9.88 -9.35 -5.97
CA PHE A 551 10.28 -8.39 -7.01
C PHE A 551 9.11 -8.01 -7.91
N ILE A 552 8.44 -6.88 -7.62
CA ILE A 552 7.29 -6.42 -8.43
C ILE A 552 7.48 -4.96 -8.86
N PHE A 553 7.26 -4.71 -10.15
CA PHE A 553 7.10 -3.38 -10.70
C PHE A 553 5.62 -3.04 -10.82
N ILE A 554 5.21 -1.93 -10.20
CA ILE A 554 3.82 -1.50 -10.09
C ILE A 554 3.67 -0.14 -10.76
N GLY A 555 2.48 0.19 -11.24
CA GLY A 555 2.20 1.49 -11.83
C GLY A 555 0.85 1.54 -12.52
N SER A 556 0.61 2.62 -13.24
CA SER A 556 -0.63 2.80 -14.01
C SER A 556 -0.42 3.65 -15.25
N TYR A 557 -1.19 3.33 -16.29
CA TYR A 557 -1.18 4.03 -17.57
C TYR A 557 -2.58 4.05 -18.20
N PHE A 558 -2.74 4.75 -19.30
CA PHE A 558 -3.91 4.64 -20.17
C PHE A 558 -3.48 4.69 -21.63
N VAL A 559 -4.33 4.18 -22.52
CA VAL A 559 -4.11 4.21 -23.97
C VAL A 559 -5.28 4.96 -24.62
N PRO A 560 -5.07 6.12 -25.26
CA PRO A 560 -6.12 6.81 -25.99
C PRO A 560 -6.58 5.99 -27.20
N GLU A 561 -7.89 5.88 -27.41
CA GLU A 561 -8.43 5.29 -28.64
C GLU A 561 -8.12 6.21 -29.86
N PRO A 562 -7.98 5.66 -31.09
CA PRO A 562 -7.68 6.46 -32.27
C PRO A 562 -8.67 7.61 -32.54
N SER A 563 -9.95 7.41 -32.19
CA SER A 563 -11.00 8.45 -32.29
C SER A 563 -10.81 9.59 -31.29
N GLN A 564 -10.20 9.31 -30.13
CA GLN A 564 -9.92 10.26 -29.07
C GLN A 564 -8.60 11.03 -29.28
N MET A 565 -7.64 10.44 -29.99
CA MET A 565 -6.42 11.14 -30.42
C MET A 565 -6.73 12.34 -31.32
N LEU A 566 -7.78 12.26 -32.14
CA LEU A 566 -8.22 13.36 -33.01
C LEU A 566 -8.72 14.57 -32.21
N LEU A 567 -9.38 14.33 -31.07
CA LEU A 567 -9.82 15.37 -30.12
C LEU A 567 -8.62 16.05 -29.45
N LEU A 568 -7.63 15.27 -28.97
CA LEU A 568 -6.39 15.81 -28.40
C LEU A 568 -5.61 16.69 -29.40
N ALA A 569 -5.49 16.26 -30.66
CA ALA A 569 -4.83 17.02 -31.71
C ALA A 569 -5.56 18.33 -32.06
N SER A 570 -6.90 18.32 -32.05
CA SER A 570 -7.72 19.51 -32.32
C SER A 570 -7.72 20.53 -31.17
N GLY A 571 -7.59 20.09 -29.92
CA GLY A 571 -7.43 20.95 -28.75
C GLY A 571 -6.10 21.73 -28.77
N LEU A 572 -4.99 21.08 -29.13
CA LEU A 572 -3.69 21.74 -29.31
C LEU A 572 -3.71 22.76 -30.46
N ALA A 573 -4.40 22.45 -31.56
CA ALA A 573 -4.55 23.37 -32.70
C ALA A 573 -5.40 24.62 -32.32
N GLY A 574 -6.43 24.46 -31.48
CA GLY A 574 -7.24 25.55 -30.95
C GLY A 574 -6.46 26.52 -30.06
N LEU A 575 -5.60 25.99 -29.18
CA LEU A 575 -4.71 26.79 -28.31
C LEU A 575 -3.64 27.56 -29.12
N LEU A 576 -3.07 26.94 -30.15
CA LEU A 576 -2.14 27.61 -31.08
C LEU A 576 -2.84 28.67 -31.96
N GLY A 577 -4.11 28.46 -32.30
CA GLY A 577 -4.95 29.44 -33.01
C GLY A 577 -5.28 30.68 -32.18
N LEU A 578 -5.58 30.49 -30.89
CA LEU A 578 -5.85 31.58 -29.93
C LEU A 578 -4.60 32.40 -29.59
N ALA A 579 -3.41 31.76 -29.53
CA ALA A 579 -2.13 32.46 -29.39
C ALA A 579 -1.80 33.34 -30.61
N ARG A 580 -2.14 32.90 -31.83
CA ARG A 580 -1.96 33.70 -33.05
C ARG A 580 -2.94 34.87 -33.20
N LEU A 581 -4.12 34.79 -32.59
CA LEU A 581 -5.10 35.89 -32.59
C LEU A 581 -4.78 36.97 -31.56
N ARG A 582 -4.14 36.63 -30.43
CA ARG A 582 -3.66 37.63 -29.44
C ARG A 582 -2.44 38.43 -29.91
N GLY A 583 -1.65 37.91 -30.86
CA GLY A 583 -0.49 38.62 -31.43
C GLY A 583 -0.80 39.62 -32.57
N ARG A 584 -2.08 39.84 -32.93
CA ARG A 584 -2.50 40.81 -33.96
C ARG A 584 -3.20 42.06 -33.42
N HIS A 585 -3.32 42.17 -32.10
CA HIS A 585 -3.76 43.39 -31.41
C HIS A 585 -2.74 43.75 -30.32
N SER A 586 -1.56 44.19 -30.75
CA SER A 586 -0.56 44.90 -29.95
C SER A 586 0.20 45.86 -30.84
#